data_AF-A0A7S3YKH7-F1
#
_entry.id   AF-A0A7S3YKH7-F1
#
_cell.length_a   1.000
_cell.length_b   1.000
_cell.length_c   1.000
_cell.angle_alpha   90.00
_cell.angle_beta   90.00
_cell.angle_gamma   90.00
#
_symmetry.space_group_name_H-M   'P 1'
#
loop_
_entity.id
_entity.type
_entity.pdbx_description
1 polymer ?
#
loop_
_entity_poly.entity_id
_entity_poly.type
_entity_poly.pdbx_seq_one_letter_code
_entity_poly.pdbx_strand_id
1 'polypeptide(L)'
;PTLGDLGFEEFEADPRAVLDFRGGEAEGRRRVQGYFFERDCLREYKVTRNGMLGADYSSKLSPWLAHGCLSPRWVYQEIKRYEAERVANDSTYWLVFELLWRDFFHFLALKHGNDIFKLGGTQRNPRKQAWANDPEKLQAWCEGRTGYPFIDANMRELRASGFMSNRGRQNVASFLVRDLGQDWRAGAEFFEEWLVDYDP
;
A
#
# COMPACT_ATOMS: atom_id res chain seq x y z
N PRO A 1 19.46 -17.69 -1.22
CA PRO A 1 18.74 -18.44 -2.27
C PRO A 1 18.31 -17.44 -3.34
N THR A 2 18.49 -17.79 -4.61
CA THR A 2 17.93 -17.09 -5.77
C THR A 2 16.45 -17.49 -5.95
N LEU A 3 15.72 -16.83 -6.86
CA LEU A 3 14.37 -17.27 -7.23
C LEU A 3 14.40 -18.67 -7.86
N GLY A 4 15.41 -18.92 -8.71
CA GLY A 4 15.66 -20.25 -9.27
C GLY A 4 15.89 -21.33 -8.21
N ASP A 5 16.61 -21.02 -7.11
CA ASP A 5 16.81 -21.97 -5.99
C ASP A 5 15.49 -22.38 -5.31
N LEU A 6 14.44 -21.58 -5.48
CA LEU A 6 13.12 -21.76 -4.90
C LEU A 6 12.08 -22.25 -5.93
N GLY A 7 12.49 -22.52 -7.17
CA GLY A 7 11.60 -23.01 -8.24
C GLY A 7 10.77 -21.92 -8.91
N PHE A 8 11.14 -20.64 -8.74
CA PHE A 8 10.48 -19.52 -9.39
C PHE A 8 11.26 -19.05 -10.62
N GLU A 9 10.53 -18.54 -11.62
CA GLU A 9 11.13 -17.86 -12.76
C GLU A 9 11.74 -16.53 -12.33
N GLU A 10 12.88 -16.19 -12.91
CA GLU A 10 13.43 -14.84 -12.80
C GLU A 10 12.48 -13.87 -13.51
N PHE A 11 12.28 -12.69 -12.92
CA PHE A 11 11.47 -11.63 -13.53
C PHE A 11 12.29 -10.34 -13.61
N GLU A 12 12.02 -9.56 -14.65
CA GLU A 12 12.58 -8.22 -14.76
C GLU A 12 11.64 -7.22 -14.09
N ALA A 13 12.20 -6.42 -13.17
CA ALA A 13 11.45 -5.34 -12.54
C ALA A 13 11.04 -4.29 -13.59
N ASP A 14 9.78 -3.84 -13.55
CA ASP A 14 9.33 -2.78 -14.45
C ASP A 14 10.09 -1.47 -14.14
N PRO A 15 10.76 -0.84 -15.12
CA PRO A 15 11.56 0.36 -14.89
C PRO A 15 10.73 1.58 -14.45
N ARG A 16 9.40 1.51 -14.57
CA ARG A 16 8.47 2.56 -14.13
C ARG A 16 8.06 2.41 -12.66
N ALA A 17 8.45 1.31 -12.00
CA ALA A 17 8.19 1.12 -10.58
C ALA A 17 8.75 2.29 -9.75
N VAL A 18 8.04 2.67 -8.69
CA VAL A 18 8.44 3.79 -7.82
C VAL A 18 9.79 3.56 -7.12
N LEU A 19 10.17 2.29 -6.93
CA LEU A 19 11.44 1.82 -6.39
C LEU A 19 11.75 0.42 -6.94
N ASP A 20 13.04 0.08 -7.04
CA ASP A 20 13.50 -1.31 -7.06
C ASP A 20 13.40 -1.86 -5.63
N PHE A 21 12.26 -2.47 -5.30
CA PHE A 21 12.02 -2.98 -3.95
C PHE A 21 12.87 -4.22 -3.67
N ARG A 22 13.84 -4.07 -2.76
CA ARG A 22 14.66 -5.17 -2.26
C ARG A 22 14.27 -5.53 -0.83
N GLY A 23 13.97 -6.80 -0.60
CA GLY A 23 13.60 -7.31 0.71
C GLY A 23 14.74 -7.24 1.75
N GLY A 24 14.37 -7.32 3.03
CA GLY A 24 15.32 -7.42 4.14
C GLY A 24 15.50 -6.13 4.95
N GLU A 25 15.87 -6.30 6.21
CA GLU A 25 16.05 -5.21 7.18
C GLU A 25 17.05 -4.14 6.72
N ALA A 26 18.19 -4.56 6.16
CA ALA A 26 19.23 -3.64 5.70
C ALA A 26 18.71 -2.67 4.62
N GLU A 27 17.90 -3.18 3.69
CA GLU A 27 17.29 -2.39 2.61
C GLU A 27 16.22 -1.43 3.15
N GLY A 28 15.39 -1.89 4.10
CA GLY A 28 14.43 -1.04 4.78
C GLY A 28 15.09 0.11 5.55
N ARG A 29 16.17 -0.19 6.29
CA ARG A 29 16.95 0.84 6.99
C ARG A 29 17.62 1.81 6.02
N ARG A 30 18.14 1.33 4.89
CA ARG A 30 18.68 2.19 3.82
C ARG A 30 17.61 3.11 3.25
N ARG A 31 16.39 2.62 3.03
CA ARG A 31 15.27 3.47 2.58
C ARG A 31 14.95 4.56 3.60
N VAL A 32 14.95 4.26 4.90
CA VAL A 32 14.78 5.27 5.95
C VAL A 32 15.91 6.30 5.91
N GLN A 33 17.17 5.89 5.84
CA GLN A 33 18.29 6.84 5.75
C GLN A 33 18.21 7.71 4.50
N GLY A 34 17.90 7.13 3.35
CA GLY A 34 17.76 7.85 2.08
C GLY A 34 16.61 8.86 2.09
N TYR A 35 15.43 8.44 2.56
CA TYR A 35 14.23 9.28 2.55
C TYR A 35 14.25 10.34 3.65
N PHE A 36 14.66 9.99 4.87
CA PHE A 36 14.69 10.92 6.00
C PHE A 36 15.90 11.82 5.89
N PHE A 37 17.11 11.27 5.74
CA PHE A 37 18.33 12.02 5.98
C PHE A 37 19.01 12.48 4.68
N GLU A 38 19.23 11.60 3.70
CA GLU A 38 19.99 11.98 2.50
C GLU A 38 19.23 12.97 1.61
N ARG A 39 17.93 12.73 1.40
CA ARG A 39 17.06 13.58 0.55
C ARG A 39 16.22 14.59 1.33
N ASP A 40 16.25 14.50 2.66
CA ASP A 40 15.51 15.40 3.56
C ASP A 40 13.98 15.46 3.31
N CYS A 41 13.37 14.39 2.81
CA CYS A 41 11.98 14.41 2.35
C CYS A 41 10.94 14.39 3.49
N LEU A 42 11.30 13.92 4.69
CA LEU A 42 10.34 13.74 5.79
C LEU A 42 9.62 15.04 6.18
N ARG A 43 10.30 16.19 6.10
CA ARG A 43 9.70 17.51 6.39
C ARG A 43 8.58 17.94 5.44
N GLU A 44 8.45 17.29 4.28
CA GLU A 44 7.41 17.59 3.28
C GLU A 44 6.39 16.47 3.12
N TYR A 45 6.50 15.40 3.92
CA TYR A 45 5.67 14.20 3.81
C TYR A 45 4.15 14.49 3.76
N LYS A 46 3.61 15.37 4.62
CA LYS A 46 2.17 15.68 4.63
C LYS A 46 1.70 16.33 3.33
N VAL A 47 2.56 17.15 2.72
CA VAL A 47 2.26 17.87 1.47
C VAL A 47 2.33 16.92 0.28
N THR A 48 3.30 16.00 0.29
CA THR A 48 3.62 15.16 -0.87
C THR A 48 2.91 13.81 -0.90
N ARG A 49 2.44 13.27 0.24
CA ARG A 49 1.88 11.89 0.38
C ARG A 49 0.76 11.49 -0.58
N ASN A 50 0.08 12.45 -1.22
CA ASN A 50 -0.97 12.20 -2.21
C ASN A 50 -0.46 12.13 -3.65
N GLY A 51 0.84 12.30 -3.88
CA GLY A 51 1.48 12.06 -5.17
C GLY A 51 1.37 10.59 -5.60
N MET A 52 1.65 10.35 -6.88
CA MET A 52 1.55 9.03 -7.49
C MET A 52 2.75 8.69 -8.38
N LEU A 53 3.66 9.65 -8.63
CA LEU A 53 4.82 9.46 -9.49
C LEU A 53 6.11 9.71 -8.72
N GLY A 54 7.07 8.80 -8.88
CA GLY A 54 8.39 8.85 -8.27
C GLY A 54 8.46 8.28 -6.85
N ALA A 55 9.68 8.06 -6.36
CA ALA A 55 9.91 7.46 -5.05
C ALA A 55 9.53 8.39 -3.89
N ASP A 56 9.70 9.70 -4.06
CA ASP A 56 9.87 10.62 -2.93
C ASP A 56 8.59 11.33 -2.47
N TYR A 57 7.47 11.10 -3.15
CA TYR A 57 6.18 11.61 -2.67
C TYR A 57 5.73 10.96 -1.34
N SER A 58 6.32 9.83 -0.95
CA SER A 58 6.02 9.16 0.33
C SER A 58 7.19 8.28 0.77
N SER A 59 7.15 7.83 2.03
CA SER A 59 8.24 7.05 2.63
C SER A 59 8.52 5.71 1.94
N LYS A 60 7.51 5.10 1.30
CA LYS A 60 7.55 3.75 0.69
C LYS A 60 7.96 2.65 1.67
N LEU A 61 7.80 2.84 2.98
CA LEU A 61 8.23 1.88 3.99
C LEU A 61 7.33 0.65 4.14
N SER A 62 6.16 0.64 3.50
CA SER A 62 5.13 -0.37 3.69
C SER A 62 5.58 -1.80 3.42
N PRO A 63 6.39 -2.15 2.39
CA PRO A 63 6.79 -3.54 2.18
C PRO A 63 7.66 -4.06 3.34
N TRP A 64 8.59 -3.24 3.83
CA TRP A 64 9.44 -3.62 4.94
C TRP A 64 8.70 -3.66 6.29
N LEU A 65 7.65 -2.84 6.46
CA LEU A 65 6.79 -2.89 7.65
C LEU A 65 5.88 -4.13 7.65
N ALA A 66 5.30 -4.49 6.50
CA ALA A 66 4.43 -5.66 6.36
C ALA A 66 5.18 -6.96 6.66
N HIS A 67 6.42 -7.09 6.14
CA HIS A 67 7.26 -8.29 6.34
C HIS A 67 8.11 -8.25 7.62
N GLY A 68 7.89 -7.29 8.53
CA GLY A 68 8.63 -7.19 9.80
C GLY A 68 10.12 -6.87 9.67
N CYS A 69 10.60 -6.51 8.47
CA CYS A 69 11.97 -6.06 8.22
C CYS A 69 12.26 -4.71 8.92
N LEU A 70 11.22 -3.89 9.12
CA LEU A 70 11.27 -2.70 9.95
C LEU A 70 10.25 -2.80 11.08
N SER A 71 10.66 -2.42 12.29
CA SER A 71 9.72 -2.22 13.40
C SER A 71 9.14 -0.81 13.35
N PRO A 72 7.82 -0.61 13.52
CA PRO A 72 7.23 0.73 13.60
C PRO A 72 7.77 1.55 14.77
N ARG A 73 8.18 0.89 15.88
CA ARG A 73 8.83 1.56 17.02
C ARG A 73 10.21 2.11 16.65
N TRP A 74 10.97 1.37 15.84
CA TRP A 74 12.26 1.82 15.35
C TRP A 74 12.09 2.98 14.37
N VAL A 75 11.11 2.91 13.46
CA VAL A 75 10.78 4.03 12.56
C VAL A 75 10.37 5.27 13.35
N TYR A 76 9.57 5.12 14.41
CA TYR A 76 9.22 6.24 15.30
C TYR A 76 10.45 6.86 15.96
N GLN A 77 11.40 6.06 16.45
CA GLN A 77 12.66 6.57 17.01
C GLN A 77 13.47 7.35 15.96
N GLU A 78 13.53 6.89 14.71
CA GLU A 78 14.20 7.60 13.62
C GLU A 78 13.48 8.90 13.25
N ILE A 79 12.15 8.95 13.31
CA ILE A 79 11.38 10.21 13.18
C ILE A 79 11.77 11.17 14.32
N LYS A 80 11.85 10.70 15.57
CA LYS A 80 12.27 11.54 16.71
C LYS A 80 13.71 12.02 16.58
N ARG A 81 14.60 11.19 16.05
CA ARG A 81 15.97 11.59 15.73
C ARG A 81 15.99 12.69 14.67
N TYR A 82 15.24 12.52 13.57
CA TYR A 82 15.11 13.53 12.53
C TYR A 82 14.55 14.86 13.07
N GLU A 83 13.51 14.80 13.91
CA GLU A 83 12.90 15.99 14.54
C GLU A 83 13.90 16.75 15.42
N ALA A 84 14.78 16.05 16.14
CA ALA A 84 15.81 16.64 16.99
C ALA A 84 16.99 17.22 16.19
N GLU A 85 17.39 16.56 15.10
CA GLU A 85 18.54 16.97 14.28
C GLU A 85 18.18 18.03 13.21
N ARG A 86 16.90 18.10 12.81
CA ARG A 86 16.45 18.93 11.69
C ARG A 86 15.23 19.75 12.07
N VAL A 87 14.03 19.20 11.88
CA VAL A 87 12.79 19.96 12.05
C VAL A 87 11.68 19.05 12.55
N ALA A 88 10.95 19.52 13.55
CA ALA A 88 9.64 18.99 13.93
C ALA A 88 8.56 19.86 13.29
N ASN A 89 7.68 19.25 12.49
CA ASN A 89 6.56 19.95 11.87
C ASN A 89 5.38 19.01 11.63
N ASP A 90 4.33 19.53 11.00
CA ASP A 90 3.16 18.76 10.64
C ASP A 90 3.49 17.49 9.83
N SER A 91 4.49 17.53 8.95
CA SER A 91 4.87 16.39 8.11
C SER A 91 5.56 15.28 8.90
N THR A 92 6.45 15.63 9.84
CA THR A 92 7.11 14.64 10.70
C THR A 92 6.09 13.93 11.59
N TYR A 93 5.14 14.69 12.15
CA TYR A 93 4.00 14.14 12.87
C TYR A 93 3.10 13.27 11.97
N TRP A 94 2.85 13.71 10.73
CA TRP A 94 1.92 12.99 9.84
C TRP A 94 2.40 11.58 9.51
N LEU A 95 3.71 11.33 9.43
CA LEU A 95 4.19 9.96 9.24
C LEU A 95 3.89 9.08 10.47
N VAL A 96 3.98 9.64 11.69
CA VAL A 96 3.53 8.93 12.91
C VAL A 96 2.03 8.67 12.87
N PHE A 97 1.23 9.65 12.45
CA PHE A 97 -0.22 9.50 12.31
C PHE A 97 -0.61 8.35 11.36
N GLU A 98 0.15 8.14 10.28
CA GLU A 98 -0.10 7.06 9.33
C GLU A 98 0.34 5.69 9.88
N LEU A 99 1.38 5.64 10.72
CA LEU A 99 1.71 4.44 11.50
C LEU A 99 0.60 4.10 12.51
N LEU A 100 -0.07 5.10 13.09
CA LEU A 100 -1.23 4.86 13.97
C LEU A 100 -2.43 4.28 13.21
N TRP A 101 -2.61 4.60 11.92
CA TRP A 101 -3.61 3.94 11.08
C TRP A 101 -3.32 2.45 10.88
N ARG A 102 -2.04 2.09 10.72
CA ARG A 102 -1.61 0.68 10.68
C ARG A 102 -1.97 -0.04 11.98
N ASP A 103 -1.58 0.53 13.13
CA ASP A 103 -1.92 -0.05 14.44
C ASP A 103 -3.44 -0.15 14.65
N PHE A 104 -4.19 0.87 14.22
CA PHE A 104 -5.66 0.84 14.28
C PHE A 104 -6.25 -0.35 13.52
N PHE A 105 -5.79 -0.62 12.29
CA PHE A 105 -6.29 -1.77 11.52
C PHE A 105 -5.88 -3.12 12.14
N HIS A 106 -4.68 -3.23 12.71
CA HIS A 106 -4.26 -4.43 13.46
C HIS A 106 -5.16 -4.69 14.67
N PHE A 107 -5.48 -3.64 15.45
CA PHE A 107 -6.41 -3.77 16.57
C PHE A 107 -7.87 -4.00 16.13
N LEU A 108 -8.28 -3.43 15.00
CA LEU A 108 -9.60 -3.67 14.40
C LEU A 108 -9.74 -5.15 14.00
N ALA A 109 -8.73 -5.71 13.32
CA ALA A 109 -8.67 -7.11 12.94
C ALA A 109 -8.72 -8.02 14.18
N LEU A 110 -7.92 -7.72 15.20
CA LEU A 110 -7.94 -8.46 16.47
C LEU A 110 -9.33 -8.44 17.14
N LYS A 111 -9.99 -7.28 17.14
CA LYS A 111 -11.32 -7.11 17.76
C LYS A 111 -12.42 -7.86 17.01
N HIS A 112 -12.41 -7.81 15.69
CA HIS A 112 -13.51 -8.31 14.85
C HIS A 112 -13.26 -9.72 14.29
N GLY A 113 -12.03 -10.24 14.39
CA GLY A 113 -11.64 -11.56 13.87
C GLY A 113 -12.04 -11.73 12.42
N ASN A 114 -12.55 -12.91 12.07
CA ASN A 114 -12.92 -13.25 10.69
C ASN A 114 -14.03 -12.38 10.08
N ASP A 115 -14.71 -11.53 10.87
CA ASP A 115 -15.70 -10.59 10.30
C ASP A 115 -15.07 -9.57 9.36
N ILE A 116 -13.75 -9.33 9.42
CA ILE A 116 -13.04 -8.46 8.47
C ILE A 116 -13.01 -9.03 7.04
N PHE A 117 -13.20 -10.35 6.86
CA PHE A 117 -13.17 -11.03 5.56
C PHE A 117 -14.56 -11.40 5.02
N LYS A 118 -15.60 -11.26 5.84
CA LYS A 118 -16.96 -11.63 5.47
C LYS A 118 -17.61 -10.52 4.65
N LEU A 119 -18.49 -10.89 3.71
CA LEU A 119 -19.19 -9.95 2.84
C LEU A 119 -19.86 -8.76 3.55
N GLY A 120 -20.42 -8.97 4.74
CA GLY A 120 -21.05 -7.94 5.57
C GLY A 120 -20.09 -7.08 6.42
N GLY A 121 -18.80 -7.38 6.39
CA GLY A 121 -17.72 -6.69 7.10
C GLY A 121 -17.89 -6.66 8.62
N THR A 122 -17.14 -5.77 9.27
CA THR A 122 -17.17 -5.53 10.73
C THR A 122 -18.51 -5.01 11.24
N GLN A 123 -19.33 -4.42 10.34
CA GLN A 123 -20.68 -3.96 10.65
C GLN A 123 -21.72 -5.07 10.59
N ARG A 124 -21.34 -6.28 10.11
CA ARG A 124 -22.24 -7.44 9.91
C ARG A 124 -23.49 -7.09 9.12
N ASN A 125 -23.39 -6.10 8.23
CA ASN A 125 -24.50 -5.54 7.50
C ASN A 125 -24.22 -5.67 6.00
N PRO A 126 -24.64 -6.77 5.36
CA PRO A 126 -24.53 -6.88 3.92
C PRO A 126 -25.36 -5.75 3.29
N ARG A 127 -24.85 -5.16 2.20
CA ARG A 127 -25.59 -4.12 1.46
C ARG A 127 -27.03 -4.59 1.20
N LYS A 128 -27.99 -3.68 1.32
CA LYS A 128 -29.40 -3.94 0.99
C LYS A 128 -29.59 -4.39 -0.46
N GLN A 129 -28.73 -3.90 -1.36
CA GLN A 129 -28.67 -4.32 -2.74
C GLN A 129 -27.59 -5.39 -2.90
N ALA A 130 -27.92 -6.46 -3.63
CA ALA A 130 -26.95 -7.51 -3.97
C ALA A 130 -25.77 -6.92 -4.74
N TRP A 131 -24.57 -7.44 -4.47
CA TRP A 131 -23.39 -7.14 -5.25
C TRP A 131 -23.58 -7.63 -6.69
N ALA A 132 -23.07 -6.88 -7.65
CA ALA A 132 -23.02 -7.33 -9.03
C ALA A 132 -22.08 -8.55 -9.12
N ASN A 133 -22.45 -9.49 -9.98
CA ASN A 133 -21.62 -10.62 -10.36
C ASN A 133 -21.36 -10.50 -11.86
N ASP A 134 -20.47 -9.58 -12.23
CA ASP A 134 -20.12 -9.29 -13.63
C ASP A 134 -18.62 -9.57 -13.82
N PRO A 135 -18.26 -10.83 -14.16
CA PRO A 135 -16.86 -11.24 -14.27
C PRO A 135 -16.09 -10.44 -15.31
N GLU A 136 -16.75 -9.98 -16.38
CA GLU A 136 -16.11 -9.19 -17.43
C GLU A 136 -15.67 -7.83 -16.91
N LYS A 137 -16.53 -7.15 -16.13
CA LYS A 137 -16.15 -5.87 -15.49
C LYS A 137 -15.08 -6.02 -14.44
N LEU A 138 -15.16 -7.08 -13.63
CA LEU A 138 -14.12 -7.37 -12.65
C LEU A 138 -12.77 -7.59 -13.34
N GLN A 139 -12.76 -8.42 -14.39
CA GLN A 139 -11.56 -8.69 -15.18
C GLN A 139 -11.01 -7.41 -15.84
N ALA A 140 -11.89 -6.58 -16.42
CA ALA A 140 -11.50 -5.29 -16.99
C ALA A 140 -10.88 -4.35 -15.93
N TRP A 141 -11.38 -4.38 -14.69
CA TRP A 141 -10.78 -3.64 -13.57
C TRP A 141 -9.41 -4.20 -13.19
N CYS A 142 -9.29 -5.52 -12.98
CA CYS A 142 -8.02 -6.18 -12.65
C CYS A 142 -6.94 -5.92 -13.70
N GLU A 143 -7.32 -5.87 -14.98
CA GLU A 143 -6.39 -5.65 -16.09
C GLU A 143 -6.18 -4.18 -16.46
N GLY A 144 -6.85 -3.25 -15.78
CA GLY A 144 -6.78 -1.82 -16.09
C GLY A 144 -7.25 -1.51 -17.51
N ARG A 145 -8.43 -2.02 -17.90
CA ARG A 145 -9.13 -1.76 -19.17
C ARG A 145 -10.57 -1.27 -18.95
N THR A 146 -10.79 -0.52 -17.88
CA THR A 146 -12.09 0.04 -17.53
C THR A 146 -12.52 1.17 -18.48
N GLY A 147 -11.56 1.75 -19.21
CA GLY A 147 -11.79 2.94 -20.04
C GLY A 147 -11.65 4.25 -19.27
N TYR A 148 -11.36 4.19 -17.96
CA TYR A 148 -11.06 5.34 -17.13
C TYR A 148 -9.55 5.45 -16.91
N PRO A 149 -8.84 6.39 -17.57
CA PRO A 149 -7.38 6.41 -17.59
C PRO A 149 -6.73 6.40 -16.20
N PHE A 150 -7.34 7.07 -15.23
CA PHE A 150 -6.85 7.12 -13.85
C PHE A 150 -6.90 5.74 -13.17
N ILE A 151 -8.02 5.01 -13.32
CA ILE A 151 -8.19 3.67 -12.76
C ILE A 151 -7.25 2.70 -13.47
N ASP A 152 -7.25 2.76 -14.80
CA ASP A 152 -6.44 1.87 -15.64
C ASP A 152 -4.94 2.02 -15.36
N ALA A 153 -4.45 3.24 -15.19
CA ALA A 153 -3.05 3.49 -14.85
C ALA A 153 -2.65 2.89 -13.50
N ASN A 154 -3.47 3.07 -12.46
CA ASN A 154 -3.18 2.52 -11.13
C ASN A 154 -3.23 0.98 -11.13
N MET A 155 -4.23 0.37 -11.78
CA MET A 155 -4.33 -1.09 -11.85
C MET A 155 -3.16 -1.71 -12.63
N ARG A 156 -2.68 -1.04 -13.68
CA ARG A 156 -1.48 -1.43 -14.41
C ARG A 156 -0.20 -1.23 -13.60
N GLU A 157 -0.10 -0.15 -12.82
CA GLU A 157 1.02 0.09 -11.88
C GLU A 157 1.13 -1.06 -10.87
N LEU A 158 0.02 -1.45 -10.25
CA LEU A 158 -0.03 -2.56 -9.30
C LEU A 158 0.46 -3.86 -9.94
N ARG A 159 -0.05 -4.23 -11.10
CA ARG A 159 0.37 -5.47 -11.78
C ARG A 159 1.82 -5.46 -12.23
N ALA A 160 2.35 -4.32 -12.62
CA ALA A 160 3.70 -4.20 -13.13
C ALA A 160 4.77 -4.10 -12.03
N SER A 161 4.43 -3.52 -10.88
CA SER A 161 5.40 -3.19 -9.84
C SER A 161 5.12 -3.78 -8.46
N GLY A 162 3.95 -4.38 -8.27
CA GLY A 162 3.46 -4.83 -6.97
C GLY A 162 3.12 -3.70 -5.99
N PHE A 163 3.13 -2.45 -6.43
CA PHE A 163 2.87 -1.29 -5.59
C PHE A 163 1.81 -0.37 -6.22
N MET A 164 1.05 0.31 -5.36
CA MET A 164 0.12 1.36 -5.79
C MET A 164 0.10 2.45 -4.73
N SER A 165 0.12 3.72 -5.16
CA SER A 165 -0.02 4.86 -4.25
C SER A 165 -1.28 4.75 -3.37
N ASN A 166 -1.24 5.26 -2.13
CA ASN A 166 -2.43 5.26 -1.26
C ASN A 166 -3.62 5.97 -1.93
N ARG A 167 -3.36 7.06 -2.66
CA ARG A 167 -4.39 7.77 -3.45
C ARG A 167 -4.98 6.88 -4.53
N GLY A 168 -4.15 6.11 -5.22
CA GLY A 168 -4.56 5.07 -6.17
C GLY A 168 -5.47 4.04 -5.54
N ARG A 169 -5.01 3.40 -4.47
CA ARG A 169 -5.73 2.32 -3.76
C ARG A 169 -7.14 2.76 -3.35
N GLN A 170 -7.28 3.96 -2.77
CA GLN A 170 -8.57 4.53 -2.39
C GLN A 170 -9.53 4.67 -3.58
N ASN A 171 -9.04 5.17 -4.72
CA ASN A 171 -9.87 5.42 -5.89
C ASN A 171 -10.26 4.14 -6.61
N VAL A 172 -9.33 3.20 -6.82
CA VAL A 172 -9.65 1.95 -7.53
C VAL A 172 -10.57 1.05 -6.71
N ALA A 173 -10.43 1.03 -5.38
CA ALA A 173 -11.33 0.32 -4.49
C ALA A 173 -12.73 0.97 -4.49
N SER A 174 -12.80 2.31 -4.43
CA SER A 174 -14.07 3.03 -4.55
C SER A 174 -14.74 2.72 -5.89
N PHE A 175 -13.98 2.75 -6.99
CA PHE A 175 -14.50 2.49 -8.33
C PHE A 175 -15.10 1.09 -8.46
N LEU A 176 -14.39 0.06 -7.99
CA LEU A 176 -14.89 -1.32 -7.98
C LEU A 176 -16.22 -1.44 -7.21
N VAL A 177 -16.29 -0.82 -6.04
CA VAL A 177 -17.36 -1.01 -5.06
C VAL A 177 -18.57 -0.10 -5.30
N ARG A 178 -18.36 1.10 -5.85
CA ARG A 178 -19.41 2.12 -6.02
C ARG A 178 -19.85 2.24 -7.47
N ASP A 179 -18.91 2.30 -8.41
CA ASP A 179 -19.21 2.49 -9.82
C ASP A 179 -19.52 1.16 -10.52
N LEU A 180 -18.71 0.12 -10.27
CA LEU A 180 -18.95 -1.22 -10.84
C LEU A 180 -19.90 -2.08 -9.99
N GLY A 181 -20.08 -1.72 -8.72
CA GLY A 181 -20.94 -2.44 -7.78
C GLY A 181 -20.52 -3.89 -7.49
N GLN A 182 -19.27 -4.25 -7.75
CA GLN A 182 -18.73 -5.62 -7.57
C GLN A 182 -18.46 -5.93 -6.10
N ASP A 183 -18.51 -7.22 -5.76
CA ASP A 183 -18.11 -7.72 -4.44
C ASP A 183 -16.70 -7.21 -4.07
N TRP A 184 -16.63 -6.47 -2.97
CA TRP A 184 -15.38 -5.83 -2.53
C TRP A 184 -14.27 -6.84 -2.21
N ARG A 185 -14.64 -8.08 -1.86
CA ARG A 185 -13.68 -9.15 -1.51
C ARG A 185 -12.85 -9.57 -2.72
N ALA A 186 -13.42 -9.56 -3.92
CA ALA A 186 -12.66 -9.85 -5.14
C ALA A 186 -11.54 -8.82 -5.37
N GLY A 187 -11.80 -7.54 -5.07
CA GLY A 187 -10.76 -6.51 -5.10
C GLY A 187 -9.72 -6.66 -3.99
N ALA A 188 -10.14 -7.10 -2.80
CA ALA A 188 -9.23 -7.38 -1.68
C ALA A 188 -8.31 -8.58 -1.96
N GLU A 189 -8.85 -9.67 -2.51
CA GLU A 189 -8.09 -10.86 -2.93
C GLU A 189 -7.10 -10.52 -4.05
N PHE A 190 -7.51 -9.69 -5.02
CA PHE A 190 -6.58 -9.19 -6.03
C PHE A 190 -5.46 -8.34 -5.43
N PHE A 191 -5.77 -7.53 -4.42
CA PHE A 191 -4.75 -6.75 -3.71
C PHE A 191 -3.81 -7.66 -2.89
N GLU A 192 -4.32 -8.72 -2.28
CA GLU A 192 -3.52 -9.75 -1.60
C GLU A 192 -2.54 -10.45 -2.52
N GLU A 193 -2.98 -10.78 -3.74
CA GLU A 193 -2.13 -11.42 -4.75
C GLU A 193 -0.99 -10.50 -5.21
N TRP A 194 -1.27 -9.22 -5.46
CA TRP A 194 -0.35 -8.34 -6.18
C TRP A 194 0.44 -7.38 -5.30
N LEU A 195 -0.01 -7.04 -4.09
CA LEU A 195 0.69 -6.06 -3.25
C LEU A 195 1.95 -6.64 -2.61
N VAL A 196 3.10 -6.06 -2.94
CA VAL A 196 4.38 -6.35 -2.26
C VAL A 196 4.34 -5.99 -0.76
N ASP A 197 3.40 -5.12 -0.38
CA ASP A 197 3.16 -4.65 0.98
C ASP A 197 1.81 -5.09 1.56
N TYR A 198 1.29 -6.23 1.10
CA TYR A 198 0.09 -6.83 1.68
C TYR A 198 0.23 -7.07 3.21
N ASP A 199 -0.80 -6.67 3.97
CA ASP A 199 -0.93 -6.86 5.41
C ASP A 199 -2.45 -7.09 5.70
N PRO A 200 -2.85 -8.26 6.25
CA PRO A 200 -4.26 -8.68 6.38
C PRO A 200 -5.09 -7.95 7.45
#